data_AF-X6G2F9-F1
#
_entry.id   AF-X6G2F9-F1
#
_cell.length_a   1.000
_cell.length_b   1.000
_cell.length_c   1.000
_cell.angle_alpha   90.00
_cell.angle_beta   90.00
_cell.angle_gamma   90.00
#
_symmetry.space_group_name_H-M   'P 1'
#
loop_
_entity.id
_entity.type
_entity.pdbx_description
1 polymer ?
#
loop_
_entity_poly.entity_id
_entity_poly.type
_entity_poly.pdbx_seq_one_letter_code
_entity_poly.pdbx_strand_id
1 'polypeptide(L)'
;MPTKRLEFLGDSLAKLRAFPEAVRKETGVQLHKVQLGFEPSDWKPMTTIGLGVREIRVRDDAGAFRVLYVASIGDAVFVLHAFQKKTQQTAKRDLALAASRFRQIQ
;
A
#
# COMPACT_ATOMS: atom_id res chain seq x y z
N MET A 1 0.79 -9.67 -20.94
CA MET A 1 0.22 -9.94 -19.61
C MET A 1 -0.88 -8.92 -19.37
N PRO A 2 -2.14 -9.31 -19.12
CA PRO A 2 -3.16 -8.34 -18.74
C PRO A 2 -2.78 -7.66 -17.42
N THR A 3 -2.95 -6.34 -17.37
CA THR A 3 -2.71 -5.55 -16.16
C THR A 3 -3.68 -5.96 -15.06
N LYS A 4 -3.18 -6.31 -13.87
CA LYS A 4 -4.04 -6.68 -12.74
C LYS A 4 -4.92 -5.52 -12.32
N ARG A 5 -6.13 -5.83 -11.85
CA ARG A 5 -7.02 -4.82 -11.26
C ARG A 5 -6.42 -4.29 -9.96
N LEU A 6 -6.68 -3.03 -9.65
CA LEU A 6 -6.28 -2.42 -8.39
C LEU A 6 -7.54 -2.11 -7.56
N GLU A 7 -7.66 -2.78 -6.42
CA GLU A 7 -8.83 -2.68 -5.55
C GLU A 7 -8.46 -2.03 -4.23
N PHE A 8 -9.24 -1.05 -3.78
CA PHE A 8 -8.96 -0.27 -2.57
C PHE A 8 -9.95 -0.67 -1.47
N LEU A 9 -9.43 -1.11 -0.32
CA LEU A 9 -10.26 -1.51 0.81
C LEU A 9 -10.54 -0.35 1.77
N GLY A 10 -11.82 -0.21 2.15
CA GLY A 10 -12.28 0.80 3.09
C GLY A 10 -11.95 2.22 2.62
N ASP A 11 -11.29 3.01 3.47
CA ASP A 11 -10.92 4.39 3.18
C ASP A 11 -9.54 4.54 2.52
N SER A 12 -8.90 3.44 2.10
CA SER A 12 -7.51 3.47 1.62
C SER A 12 -7.31 4.38 0.40
N LEU A 13 -8.27 4.42 -0.52
CA LEU A 13 -8.25 5.34 -1.66
C LEU A 13 -8.37 6.81 -1.23
N ALA A 14 -9.26 7.10 -0.29
CA ALA A 14 -9.44 8.46 0.22
C ALA A 14 -8.18 8.95 0.94
N LYS A 15 -7.55 8.07 1.74
CA LYS A 15 -6.29 8.38 2.44
C LYS A 15 -5.13 8.60 1.47
N LEU A 16 -5.00 7.77 0.43
CA LEU A 16 -4.00 7.95 -0.62
C LEU A 16 -4.23 9.27 -1.38
N ARG A 17 -5.48 9.60 -1.70
CA ARG A 17 -5.83 10.85 -2.40
C ARG A 17 -5.51 12.11 -1.60
N ALA A 18 -5.50 12.01 -0.27
CA ALA A 18 -5.13 13.07 0.66
C ALA A 18 -3.61 13.26 0.82
N PHE A 19 -2.78 12.43 0.19
CA PHE A 19 -1.33 12.67 0.14
C PHE A 19 -1.01 13.95 -0.65
N PRO A 20 0.13 14.60 -0.36
CA PRO A 20 0.67 15.65 -1.22
C PRO A 20 0.76 15.18 -2.68
N GLU A 21 0.62 16.10 -3.62
CA GLU A 21 0.50 15.77 -5.04
C GLU A 21 1.68 14.93 -5.56
N ALA A 22 2.91 15.31 -5.21
CA ALA A 22 4.12 14.59 -5.61
C ALA A 22 4.11 13.14 -5.10
N VAL A 23 3.82 12.95 -3.82
CA VAL A 23 3.71 11.63 -3.18
C VAL A 23 2.60 10.81 -3.82
N ARG A 24 1.45 11.41 -4.10
CA ARG A 24 0.32 10.73 -4.73
C ARG A 24 0.67 10.24 -6.14
N LYS A 25 1.34 11.07 -6.93
CA LYS A 25 1.83 10.69 -8.28
C LYS A 25 2.83 9.55 -8.20
N GLU A 26 3.83 9.67 -7.35
CA GLU A 26 4.86 8.63 -7.16
C GLU A 26 4.23 7.32 -6.70
N THR A 27 3.35 7.37 -5.70
CA THR A 27 2.60 6.19 -5.22
C THR A 27 1.78 5.55 -6.35
N GLY A 28 1.15 6.35 -7.21
CA GLY A 28 0.42 5.86 -8.38
C GLY A 28 1.31 5.12 -9.37
N VAL A 29 2.50 5.64 -9.66
CA VAL A 29 3.51 4.97 -10.51
C VAL A 29 3.92 3.64 -9.89
N GLN A 30 4.18 3.61 -8.58
CA GLN A 30 4.60 2.39 -7.88
C GLN A 30 3.50 1.33 -7.85
N LEU A 31 2.23 1.72 -7.63
CA LEU A 31 1.10 0.79 -7.73
C LEU A 31 0.89 0.29 -9.16
N HIS A 32 1.08 1.14 -10.17
CA HIS A 32 1.00 0.73 -11.57
C HIS A 32 2.05 -0.33 -11.94
N LYS A 33 3.29 -0.19 -11.44
CA LYS A 33 4.31 -1.24 -11.58
C LYS A 33 3.84 -2.58 -11.01
N VAL A 34 3.24 -2.57 -9.82
CA VAL A 34 2.69 -3.78 -9.20
C VAL A 34 1.58 -4.40 -10.05
N GLN A 35 0.69 -3.59 -10.63
CA GLN A 35 -0.37 -4.09 -11.52
C GLN A 35 0.19 -4.79 -12.76
N LEU A 36 1.37 -4.36 -13.23
CA LEU A 36 2.10 -4.96 -14.35
C LEU A 36 2.96 -6.17 -13.95
N GLY A 37 3.00 -6.52 -12.66
CA GLY A 37 3.80 -7.63 -12.14
C GLY A 37 5.25 -7.26 -11.79
N PHE A 38 5.61 -5.97 -11.86
CA PHE A 38 6.91 -5.47 -11.42
C PHE A 38 6.90 -5.15 -9.93
N GLU A 39 8.10 -5.09 -9.35
CA GLU A 39 8.27 -4.65 -7.97
C GLU A 39 8.32 -3.11 -7.88
N PRO A 40 7.82 -2.51 -6.78
CA PRO A 40 8.07 -1.11 -6.50
C PRO A 40 9.56 -0.82 -6.33
N SER A 41 9.94 0.45 -6.49
CA SER A 41 11.33 0.90 -6.31
C SER A 41 11.81 0.81 -4.86
N ASP A 42 10.93 1.12 -3.89
CA ASP A 42 11.23 0.99 -2.46
C ASP A 42 10.04 0.32 -1.75
N TRP A 43 10.27 -0.91 -1.30
CA TRP A 43 9.26 -1.68 -0.57
C TRP A 43 9.89 -2.64 0.46
N LYS A 44 9.04 -3.18 1.33
CA LYS A 44 9.41 -4.30 2.21
C LYS A 44 8.24 -5.25 2.48
N PRO A 45 8.49 -6.54 2.80
CA PRO A 45 7.44 -7.43 3.25
C PRO A 45 6.89 -7.00 4.63
N MET A 46 5.61 -7.27 4.86
CA MET A 46 4.90 -6.98 6.11
C MET A 46 4.30 -8.27 6.69
N THR A 47 5.17 -9.21 7.03
CA THR A 47 4.79 -10.54 7.57
C THR A 47 4.01 -10.46 8.89
N THR A 48 4.14 -9.36 9.63
CA THR A 48 3.35 -9.07 10.83
C THR A 48 1.87 -8.88 10.56
N ILE A 49 1.49 -8.56 9.32
CA ILE A 49 0.08 -8.44 8.88
C ILE A 49 -0.39 -9.76 8.27
N GLY A 50 0.43 -10.34 7.39
CA GLY A 50 0.13 -11.59 6.71
C GLY A 50 1.12 -11.90 5.59
N LEU A 51 1.14 -13.16 5.15
CA LEU A 51 1.93 -13.57 3.98
C LEU A 51 1.41 -12.86 2.73
N GLY A 52 2.33 -12.39 1.87
CA GLY A 52 1.99 -11.67 0.64
C GLY A 52 1.67 -10.18 0.82
N VAL A 53 1.57 -9.69 2.06
CA VAL A 53 1.43 -8.25 2.35
C VAL A 53 2.78 -7.54 2.22
N ARG A 54 2.80 -6.43 1.50
CA ARG A 54 3.97 -5.60 1.22
C ARG A 54 3.67 -4.13 1.56
N GLU A 55 4.72 -3.37 1.88
CA GLU A 55 4.66 -1.93 2.14
C GLU A 55 5.46 -1.19 1.07
N ILE A 56 4.82 -0.32 0.28
CA ILE A 56 5.51 0.69 -0.55
C ILE A 56 5.94 1.85 0.36
N ARG A 57 7.17 2.32 0.18
CA ARG A 57 7.74 3.42 0.95
C ARG A 57 8.05 4.60 0.04
N VAL A 58 7.30 5.69 0.20
CA VAL A 58 7.55 6.96 -0.48
C VAL A 58 8.03 7.98 0.56
N ARG A 59 8.97 8.84 0.18
CA ARG A 59 9.46 9.94 1.01
C ARG A 59 9.62 11.19 0.15
N ASP A 60 9.27 12.32 0.73
CA ASP A 60 9.55 13.65 0.20
C ASP A 60 9.77 14.63 1.36
N ASP A 61 9.84 15.93 1.04
CA ASP A 61 10.00 16.99 2.04
C ASP A 61 8.81 17.09 3.01
N ALA A 62 7.62 16.62 2.60
CA ALA A 62 6.43 16.55 3.45
C ALA A 62 6.44 15.32 4.38
N GLY A 63 7.40 14.40 4.22
CA GLY A 63 7.68 13.32 5.16
C GLY A 63 7.65 11.93 4.54
N ALA A 64 7.30 10.93 5.36
CA ALA A 64 7.32 9.53 4.97
C ALA A 64 5.91 8.98 4.79
N PHE A 65 5.60 8.45 3.61
CA PHE A 65 4.28 7.93 3.25
C PHE A 65 4.37 6.45 2.93
N ARG A 66 3.38 5.69 3.40
CA ARG A 66 3.37 4.23 3.30
C ARG A 66 2.05 3.76 2.72
N VAL A 67 2.14 2.76 1.84
CA VAL A 67 0.99 2.06 1.29
C VAL A 67 1.15 0.57 1.53
N LEU A 68 0.23 0.00 2.28
CA LEU A 68 0.15 -1.44 2.55
C LEU A 68 -0.74 -2.08 1.50
N TYR A 69 -0.23 -3.11 0.82
CA TYR A 69 -0.93 -3.78 -0.26
C TYR A 69 -0.64 -5.29 -0.27
N VAL A 70 -1.50 -6.06 -0.95
CA VAL A 70 -1.25 -7.48 -1.24
C VAL A 70 -0.76 -7.61 -2.67
N ALA A 71 0.37 -8.27 -2.85
CA ALA A 71 1.05 -8.33 -4.15
C ALA A 71 0.24 -9.07 -5.23
N SER A 72 -0.55 -10.08 -4.86
CA SER A 72 -1.45 -10.77 -5.77
C SER A 72 -2.43 -11.65 -5.00
N ILE A 73 -3.72 -11.52 -5.30
CA ILE A 73 -4.74 -12.54 -5.06
C ILE A 73 -5.57 -12.63 -6.34
N GLY A 74 -5.51 -13.78 -7.03
CA GLY A 74 -6.05 -13.90 -8.39
C GLY A 74 -5.48 -12.83 -9.34
N ASP A 75 -6.37 -12.14 -10.05
CA ASP A 75 -6.05 -11.07 -11.01
C ASP A 75 -6.12 -9.64 -10.42
N ALA A 76 -6.07 -9.52 -9.09
CA ALA A 76 -6.17 -8.24 -8.40
C ALA A 76 -5.02 -7.99 -7.40
N VAL A 77 -4.70 -6.70 -7.28
CA VAL A 77 -3.81 -6.11 -6.26
C VAL A 77 -4.70 -5.34 -5.30
N PHE A 78 -4.62 -5.65 -4.01
CA PHE A 78 -5.47 -5.02 -2.99
C PHE A 78 -4.67 -4.01 -2.17
N VAL A 79 -5.13 -2.76 -2.14
CA VAL A 79 -4.59 -1.72 -1.27
C VAL A 79 -5.35 -1.71 0.05
N LEU A 80 -4.66 -2.16 1.10
CA LEU A 80 -5.23 -2.32 2.44
C LEU A 80 -5.29 -0.98 3.17
N HIS A 81 -4.23 -0.18 3.12
CA HIS A 81 -4.13 1.05 3.90
C HIS A 81 -3.09 2.01 3.33
N ALA A 82 -3.32 3.30 3.50
CA ALA A 82 -2.38 4.36 3.11
C ALA A 82 -2.30 5.38 4.26
N PHE A 83 -1.08 5.76 4.66
CA PHE A 83 -0.87 6.67 5.77
C PHE A 83 0.45 7.43 5.67
N GLN A 84 0.50 8.62 6.28
CA GLN A 84 1.73 9.34 6.56
C GLN A 84 2.29 8.85 7.89
N LYS A 85 3.53 8.38 7.88
CA LYS A 85 4.24 7.91 9.04
C LYS A 85 4.83 9.10 9.80
N LYS A 86 4.44 9.27 11.06
CA LYS A 86 4.92 10.35 11.95
C LYS A 86 6.05 9.92 12.90
N THR A 87 6.33 8.62 12.98
CA THR A 87 7.30 8.04 13.92
C THR A 87 8.19 7.00 13.23
N GLN A 88 9.21 6.49 13.91
CA GLN A 88 10.14 5.49 13.36
C GLN A 88 9.52 4.11 13.15
N GLN A 89 8.44 3.76 13.86
CA GLN A 89 7.73 2.48 13.71
C GLN A 89 6.33 2.70 13.16
N THR A 90 5.80 1.74 12.41
CA THR A 90 4.40 1.80 11.97
C THR A 90 3.51 1.66 13.20
N ALA A 91 2.54 2.56 13.38
CA ALA A 91 1.71 2.56 14.58
C ALA A 91 0.90 1.26 14.66
N LYS A 92 0.72 0.72 15.87
CA LYS A 92 -0.06 -0.50 16.10
C LYS A 92 -1.48 -0.41 15.50
N ARG A 93 -2.08 0.78 15.52
CA ARG A 93 -3.38 1.06 14.90
C ARG A 93 -3.38 0.82 13.38
N ASP A 94 -2.36 1.28 12.67
CA ASP A 94 -2.26 1.10 11.22
C ASP A 94 -2.05 -0.37 10.86
N LEU A 95 -1.23 -1.09 11.64
CA LEU A 95 -1.04 -2.54 11.49
C LEU A 95 -2.34 -3.30 11.74
N ALA A 96 -3.06 -2.97 12.81
CA ALA A 96 -4.32 -3.62 13.17
C ALA A 96 -5.41 -3.39 12.11
N LEU A 97 -5.51 -2.16 11.59
CA LEU A 97 -6.46 -1.82 10.53
C LEU A 97 -6.14 -2.60 9.24
N ALA A 98 -4.88 -2.61 8.82
CA ALA A 98 -4.46 -3.34 7.64
C ALA A 98 -4.67 -4.85 7.81
N ALA A 99 -4.37 -5.42 8.97
CA ALA A 99 -4.64 -6.83 9.27
C ALA A 99 -6.13 -7.17 9.25
N SER A 100 -6.98 -6.27 9.76
CA SER A 100 -8.43 -6.44 9.68
C SER A 100 -8.95 -6.45 8.24
N ARG A 101 -8.41 -5.58 7.38
CA ARG A 101 -8.77 -5.52 5.96
C ARG A 101 -8.21 -6.71 5.17
N PHE A 102 -7.01 -7.17 5.51
CA PHE A 102 -6.42 -8.35 4.90
C PHE A 102 -7.30 -9.59 5.11
N ARG A 103 -7.85 -9.78 6.33
CA ARG A 103 -8.79 -10.87 6.61
C ARG A 103 -10.10 -10.83 5.81
N GLN A 104 -10.45 -9.71 5.16
CA GLN A 104 -11.67 -9.61 4.35
C GLN A 104 -11.50 -10.20 2.93
N ILE A 105 -10.25 -10.42 2.52
CA ILE A 105 -9.87 -10.86 1.16
C ILE A 105 -9.07 -12.17 1.17
N GLN A 106 -8.95 -12.81 2.33
CA GLN A 106 -8.45 -14.18 2.50
C GLN A 106 -9.62 -15.15 2.45
#